data_AF-A0A7C4PLW0-F1
#
_entry.id   AF-A0A7C4PLW0-F1
#
_cell.length_a   1.000
_cell.length_b   1.000
_cell.length_c   1.000
_cell.angle_alpha   90.00
_cell.angle_beta   90.00
_cell.angle_gamma   90.00
#
_symmetry.space_group_name_H-M   'P 1'
#
loop_
_entity.id
_entity.type
_entity.pdbx_description
1 polymer ?
#
loop_
_entity_poly.entity_id
_entity_poly.type
_entity_poly.pdbx_seq_one_letter_code
_entity_poly.pdbx_strand_id
1 'polypeptide(L)' 'MIKTQVQIPDELYRRAKLVARQNEWSLAETIRRGLEYITTVRPPQPGGGQPWKLPPARNCGPFLLPEDKWTAACHD' A
#
# COMPACT_ATOMS: atom_id res chain seq x y z
N MET A 1 -1.89 -25.26 7.38
CA MET A 1 -2.80 -24.08 7.42
C MET A 1 -3.47 -24.03 8.79
N ILE A 2 -3.67 -22.84 9.35
CA ILE A 2 -4.41 -22.65 10.61
C ILE A 2 -5.90 -22.48 10.27
N LYS A 3 -6.79 -23.17 10.99
CA LYS A 3 -8.24 -22.99 10.83
C LYS A 3 -8.67 -21.74 11.57
N THR A 4 -9.22 -20.77 10.84
CA THR A 4 -9.66 -19.48 11.37
C THR A 4 -11.10 -19.22 10.95
N GLN A 5 -11.92 -18.73 11.87
CA GLN A 5 -13.25 -18.23 11.57
C GLN A 5 -13.20 -16.70 11.49
N VAL A 6 -13.69 -16.14 10.39
CA VAL A 6 -13.76 -14.70 10.15
C VAL A 6 -15.17 -14.32 9.70
N GLN A 7 -15.59 -13.09 9.98
CA GLN A 7 -16.84 -12.55 9.44
C GLN A 7 -16.57 -11.86 8.11
N ILE A 8 -17.46 -12.07 7.14
CA ILE A 8 -17.38 -11.47 5.81
C ILE A 8 -18.76 -10.91 5.50
N PRO A 9 -18.89 -9.63 5.09
CA PRO A 9 -20.17 -9.09 4.66
C PRO A 9 -20.77 -9.92 3.53
N ASP A 10 -22.08 -10.17 3.56
CA ASP A 10 -22.80 -11.03 2.60
C ASP A 10 -22.46 -10.73 1.14
N GLU A 11 -22.46 -9.45 0.78
CA GLU A 11 -22.18 -9.03 -0.60
C GLU A 11 -20.74 -9.29 -1.02
N LEU A 12 -19.78 -9.17 -0.08
CA LEU A 12 -18.40 -9.52 -0.34
C LEU A 12 -18.23 -11.04 -0.49
N TYR A 13 -18.91 -11.83 0.35
CA TYR A 13 -18.91 -13.28 0.27
C TYR A 13 -19.47 -13.79 -1.06
N ARG A 14 -20.57 -13.20 -1.55
CA ARG A 14 -21.17 -13.55 -2.86
C ARG A 14 -20.20 -13.30 -4.01
N ARG A 15 -19.58 -12.12 -4.05
CA ARG A 15 -18.57 -11.78 -5.07
C ARG A 15 -17.35 -12.69 -5.01
N ALA A 16 -16.85 -13.01 -3.81
CA ALA A 16 -15.75 -13.95 -3.64
C ALA A 16 -16.10 -15.35 -4.17
N LYS A 17 -17.33 -15.84 -3.96
CA LYS A 17 -17.79 -17.12 -4.54
C LYS A 17 -17.90 -17.08 -6.06
N LEU A 18 -18.24 -15.95 -6.67
CA LEU A 18 -18.25 -15.82 -8.12
C LEU A 18 -16.84 -15.93 -8.68
N VAL A 19 -15.87 -15.22 -8.10
CA VAL A 19 -14.45 -15.33 -8.45
C VAL A 19 -13.97 -16.77 -8.32
N ALA A 20 -14.28 -17.43 -7.21
CA ALA A 20 -13.92 -18.82 -6.97
C ALA A 20 -14.45 -19.73 -8.09
N ARG A 21 -15.73 -19.59 -8.46
CA ARG A 21 -16.35 -20.38 -9.55
C ARG A 21 -15.71 -20.11 -10.91
N GLN A 22 -15.47 -18.85 -11.24
CA GLN A 22 -14.88 -18.45 -12.53
C GLN A 22 -13.46 -18.98 -12.72
N ASN A 23 -12.73 -19.21 -11.63
CA ASN A 23 -11.34 -19.68 -11.65
C ASN A 23 -11.19 -21.14 -11.21
N GLU A 24 -12.29 -21.88 -11.04
CA GLU A 24 -12.30 -23.27 -10.56
C GLU A 24 -11.57 -23.45 -9.21
N TRP A 25 -11.66 -22.43 -8.35
CA TRP A 25 -11.06 -22.43 -7.02
C TRP A 25 -12.09 -22.73 -5.94
N SER A 26 -11.59 -23.20 -4.80
CA SER A 26 -12.37 -23.15 -3.56
C SER A 26 -12.46 -21.71 -3.03
N LEU A 27 -13.47 -21.44 -2.18
CA LEU A 27 -13.53 -20.16 -1.48
C LEU A 27 -12.30 -19.93 -0.58
N ALA A 28 -11.79 -20.99 0.05
CA ALA A 28 -10.59 -20.93 0.88
C ALA A 28 -9.36 -20.50 0.07
N GLU A 29 -9.23 -21.00 -1.16
CA GLU A 29 -8.13 -20.62 -2.07
C GLU A 29 -8.26 -19.16 -2.52
N THR A 30 -9.47 -18.69 -2.77
CA THR A 30 -9.73 -17.27 -3.09
C THR A 30 -9.33 -16.37 -1.92
N ILE A 31 -9.68 -16.76 -0.69
CA ILE A 31 -9.29 -16.03 0.54
C ILE A 31 -7.76 -16.05 0.71
N ARG A 32 -7.11 -17.21 0.54
CA ARG A 32 -5.65 -17.34 0.64
C ARG A 32 -4.94 -16.39 -0.32
N ARG A 33 -5.30 -16.41 -1.60
CA ARG A 33 -4.74 -15.52 -2.62
C ARG A 33 -4.97 -14.05 -2.30
N GLY A 34 -6.17 -13.71 -1.82
CA GLY A 34 -6.47 -12.35 -1.36
C GLY A 34 -5.58 -11.90 -0.19
N LEU A 35 -5.32 -12.80 0.77
CA LEU A 35 -4.43 -12.55 1.90
C LEU A 35 -2.96 -12.41 1.46
N GLU A 36 -2.49 -13.23 0.52
CA GLU A 36 -1.14 -13.11 -0.04
C GLU A 36 -0.96 -11.82 -0.82
N TYR A 37 -1.96 -11.43 -1.60
CA TYR A 37 -1.93 -10.17 -2.33
C TYR A 37 -1.84 -8.99 -1.36
N ILE A 38 -2.74 -8.92 -0.35
CA ILE A 38 -2.78 -7.77 0.55
C ILE A 38 -1.52 -7.65 1.40
N THR A 39 -0.91 -8.74 1.85
CA THR A 39 0.36 -8.69 2.60
C THR A 39 1.55 -8.33 1.72
N THR A 40 1.47 -8.61 0.41
CA THR A 40 2.48 -8.17 -0.56
C THR A 40 2.39 -6.67 -0.81
N VAL A 41 1.19 -6.13 -1.04
CA VAL A 41 1.01 -4.69 -1.33
C VAL A 41 0.96 -3.81 -0.08
N ARG A 42 0.65 -4.39 1.08
CA ARG A 42 0.70 -3.76 2.41
C ARG A 42 1.61 -4.59 3.31
N PRO A 43 2.94 -4.52 3.10
CA PRO A 43 3.87 -5.25 3.93
C PRO A 43 3.67 -4.81 5.39
N PRO A 44 3.64 -5.76 6.34
CA PRO A 44 3.63 -5.42 7.74
C PRO A 44 4.88 -4.56 8.02
N GLN A 45 4.67 -3.33 8.48
CA GLN A 45 5.77 -2.45 8.82
C GLN A 45 6.56 -3.10 9.97
N PRO A 46 7.86 -3.39 9.81
CA PRO A 46 8.67 -3.89 10.90
C PRO A 46 8.87 -2.75 11.91
N GLY A 47 8.05 -2.72 12.95
CA GLY A 47 8.20 -1.77 14.05
C GLY A 47 6.90 -1.07 14.43
N GLY A 48 6.29 -1.54 15.50
CA GLY A 48 5.42 -0.68 16.29
C GLY A 48 6.22 0.50 16.82
N GLY A 49 5.74 1.71 16.56
CA GLY A 49 5.97 2.85 17.45
C GLY A 49 7.18 3.74 17.19
N GLN A 50 7.91 3.65 16.06
CA GLN A 50 8.78 4.79 15.72
C GLN A 50 7.91 5.93 15.18
N PRO A 51 7.85 7.09 15.85
CA PRO A 51 7.22 8.26 15.26
C PRO A 51 7.93 8.56 13.95
N TRP A 52 7.14 8.84 12.91
CA TRP A 52 7.69 9.28 11.64
C TRP A 52 8.63 10.47 11.89
N LYS A 53 9.87 10.36 11.41
CA LYS A 53 10.87 11.43 11.46
C LYS A 53 11.07 11.97 10.05
N LEU A 54 11.08 13.29 9.93
CA LEU A 54 11.44 13.95 8.68
C LEU A 54 12.85 13.47 8.26
N PRO A 55 13.04 12.97 7.03
CA PRO A 55 14.37 12.64 6.54
C PRO A 55 15.25 13.91 6.55
N PRO A 56 16.57 13.76 6.74
CA PRO A 56 17.48 14.90 6.68
C PRO A 56 17.34 15.63 5.33
N ALA A 57 17.50 16.94 5.34
CA ALA A 57 17.50 17.74 4.12
C ALA A 57 18.52 17.17 3.13
N ARG A 58 18.09 16.97 1.88
CA ARG A 58 19.00 16.57 0.82
C ARG A 58 19.94 17.74 0.52
N ASN A 59 21.24 17.48 0.44
CA ASN A 59 22.18 18.47 -0.06
C ASN A 59 21.95 18.64 -1.58
N CYS A 60 21.30 19.75 -1.95
CA CYS A 60 21.01 20.10 -3.35
C CYS A 60 22.10 20.98 -3.98
N GLY A 61 23.25 21.13 -3.32
CA GLY A 61 24.31 22.04 -3.76
C GLY A 61 24.03 23.51 -3.41
N PRO A 62 24.90 24.43 -3.84
CA PRO A 62 24.71 25.87 -3.63
C PRO A 62 23.55 26.41 -4.47
N PHE A 63 22.99 27.54 -4.04
CA PHE A 63 22.03 28.27 -4.85
C PHE A 63 22.66 28.68 -6.18
N LEU A 64 22.02 28.29 -7.29
CA LEU A 64 22.46 28.66 -8.64
C LEU A 64 22.17 30.12 -8.98
N LEU A 65 21.24 30.74 -8.25
CA LEU A 65 20.78 32.11 -8.45
C LEU A 65 20.59 32.79 -7.09
N PRO A 66 20.82 34.11 -6.99
CA PRO A 66 20.48 34.87 -5.80
C PRO A 66 18.95 34.95 -5.60
N GLU A 67 18.52 35.14 -4.34
CA GLU A 67 17.11 35.06 -3.93
C GLU A 67 16.18 36.00 -4.71
N ASP A 68 16.66 37.20 -5.04
CA ASP A 68 15.92 38.21 -5.80
C ASP A 68 15.56 37.76 -7.23
N LYS A 69 16.21 36.70 -7.73
CA LYS A 69 16.00 36.16 -9.08
C LYS A 69 15.18 34.88 -9.13
N TRP A 70 14.80 34.31 -7.99
CA TRP A 70 14.09 33.02 -7.96
C TRP A 70 12.72 33.10 -8.63
N THR A 71 11.94 34.15 -8.36
CA THR A 71 10.60 34.32 -8.94
C THR A 71 10.65 34.42 -10.46
N ALA A 72 11.57 35.23 -11.01
CA ALA A 72 11.71 35.37 -12.46
C ALA A 72 12.07 34.03 -13.12
N ALA A 73 12.97 33.25 -12.51
CA ALA A 73 13.42 31.96 -13.04
C ALA A 73 12.34 30.84 -12.99
N CYS A 74 11.32 30.95 -12.13
CA CYS A 74 10.23 29.98 -12.06
C CYS A 74 9.09 30.25 -13.05
N HIS A 75 9.05 31.44 -13.64
CA HIS A 75 7.93 31.92 -14.48
C HIS A 75 8.29 32.08 -15.97
N ASP A 76 9.52 31.75 -16.36
CA ASP A 76 10.01 31.64 -17.75
C ASP A 76 9.98 30.17 -18.21
#